data_AF-A0AA88HR52-F1
#
_entry.id   AF-A0AA88HR52-F1
#
_cell.length_a   1.000
_cell.length_b   1.000
_cell.length_c   1.000
_cell.angle_alpha   90.00
_cell.angle_beta   90.00
_cell.angle_gamma   90.00
#
_symmetry.space_group_name_H-M   'P 1'
#
loop_
_entity.id
_entity.type
_entity.pdbx_description
1 polymer ?
#
loop_
_entity_poly.entity_id
_entity_poly.type
_entity_poly.pdbx_seq_one_letter_code
_entity_poly.pdbx_strand_id
1 'polypeptide(L)'
;MMNNQVILDGCATNASLNDVVLVVEKTPALGAYLAELKSSYLIPSLEFFNGGSYDEKDYGSLSSSSTYSLVTYSAADQIQKLLYECHGPFTSPFKLMAALDKLQVPRHIAQVPMVVPVHDPRYFFV
;
A
#
# COMPACT_ATOMS: atom_id res chain seq x y z
N MET A 1 11.18 34.58 -41.21
CA MET A 1 12.05 33.40 -40.99
C MET A 1 12.03 33.13 -39.50
N MET A 2 11.35 32.06 -39.11
CA MET A 2 11.15 31.64 -37.72
C MET A 2 12.47 31.09 -37.17
N ASN A 3 12.98 31.65 -36.08
CA ASN A 3 14.14 31.11 -35.38
C ASN A 3 13.68 30.22 -34.22
N ASN A 4 14.09 28.96 -34.35
CA ASN A 4 13.78 27.81 -33.51
C ASN A 4 13.99 28.08 -32.01
N GLN A 5 12.93 27.91 -31.21
CA GLN A 5 13.09 27.38 -29.87
C GLN A 5 13.35 25.88 -30.00
N VAL A 6 14.56 25.46 -29.62
CA VAL A 6 14.79 24.06 -29.24
C VAL A 6 14.19 23.92 -27.85
N ILE A 7 12.92 23.52 -27.80
CA ILE A 7 12.37 22.92 -26.58
C ILE A 7 13.04 21.55 -26.50
N LEU A 8 14.11 21.47 -25.71
CA LEU A 8 14.51 20.20 -25.15
C LEU A 8 13.41 19.83 -24.16
N ASP A 9 12.39 19.12 -24.64
CA ASP A 9 11.52 18.32 -23.77
C ASP A 9 12.39 17.18 -23.22
N GLY A 10 13.31 17.53 -22.33
CA GLY A 10 13.95 16.59 -21.43
C GLY A 10 12.87 16.15 -20.46
N CYS A 11 12.02 15.23 -20.92
CA CYS A 11 10.92 14.60 -20.22
C CYS A 11 10.47 15.40 -18.99
N ALA A 12 9.70 16.47 -19.20
CA ALA A 12 8.65 16.73 -18.23
C ALA A 12 7.76 15.49 -18.31
N THR A 13 8.01 14.47 -17.49
CA THR A 13 6.94 13.54 -17.17
C THR A 13 5.84 14.46 -16.69
N ASN A 14 4.74 14.56 -17.43
CA ASN A 14 3.55 15.22 -16.92
C ASN A 14 3.39 14.63 -15.53
N ALA A 15 3.60 15.43 -14.48
CA ALA A 15 3.53 14.95 -13.11
C ALA A 15 2.05 14.68 -12.87
N SER A 16 1.58 13.54 -13.37
CA SER A 16 0.21 13.11 -13.21
C SER A 16 0.06 12.89 -11.72
N LEU A 17 -0.84 13.66 -11.12
CA LEU A 17 -1.19 13.44 -9.73
C LEU A 17 -1.78 12.04 -9.63
N ASN A 18 -1.13 11.19 -8.85
CA ASN A 18 -1.48 9.78 -8.74
C ASN A 18 -2.13 9.53 -7.39
N ASP A 19 -3.27 8.83 -7.38
CA ASP A 19 -3.85 8.28 -6.17
C ASP A 19 -3.44 6.82 -6.04
N VAL A 20 -2.49 6.55 -5.15
CA VAL A 20 -1.88 5.24 -4.96
C VAL A 20 -2.49 4.56 -3.75
N VAL A 21 -3.07 3.37 -3.96
CA VAL A 21 -3.61 2.55 -2.88
C VAL A 21 -2.76 1.30 -2.72
N LEU A 22 -2.10 1.18 -1.56
CA LEU A 22 -1.38 -0.01 -1.16
C LEU A 22 -2.32 -0.93 -0.38
N VAL A 23 -2.62 -2.10 -0.94
CA VAL A 23 -3.48 -3.11 -0.30
C VAL A 23 -2.59 -4.21 0.28
N VAL A 24 -2.74 -4.49 1.58
CA VAL A 24 -1.87 -5.43 2.32
C VAL A 24 -2.72 -6.43 3.11
N GLU A 25 -2.44 -7.71 2.94
CA GLU A 25 -2.99 -8.74 3.82
C GLU A 25 -2.25 -8.75 5.17
N LYS A 26 -2.98 -8.69 6.28
CA LYS A 26 -2.44 -8.85 7.64
C LYS A 26 -2.16 -10.31 7.96
N THR A 27 -1.18 -10.88 7.28
CA THR A 27 -0.69 -12.24 7.58
C THR A 27 0.46 -12.19 8.59
N PRO A 28 0.56 -13.14 9.55
CA PRO A 28 1.72 -13.24 10.44
C PRO A 28 3.06 -13.37 9.69
N ALA A 29 3.03 -13.93 8.47
CA ALA A 29 4.22 -14.09 7.64
C ALA A 29 4.77 -12.76 7.09
N LEU A 30 3.96 -11.69 7.06
CA LEU A 30 4.33 -10.40 6.47
C LEU A 30 5.61 -9.85 7.08
N GLY A 31 5.76 -9.97 8.40
CA GLY A 31 6.96 -9.47 9.11
C GLY A 31 8.27 -10.11 8.64
N ALA A 32 8.24 -11.34 8.13
CA ALA A 32 9.45 -12.06 7.72
C ALA A 32 10.04 -11.51 6.40
N TYR A 33 9.19 -11.00 5.50
CA TYR A 33 9.61 -10.50 4.19
C TYR A 33 9.35 -8.99 3.99
N LEU A 34 8.78 -8.30 4.99
CA LEU A 34 8.41 -6.88 4.87
C LEU A 34 9.61 -5.99 4.53
N ALA A 35 10.78 -6.26 5.12
CA ALA A 35 11.99 -5.47 4.86
C ALA A 35 12.45 -5.58 3.39
N GLU A 36 12.48 -6.80 2.85
CA GLU A 36 12.84 -7.07 1.47
C GLU A 36 11.78 -6.54 0.49
N LEU A 37 10.49 -6.73 0.80
CA LEU A 37 9.39 -6.18 0.02
C LEU A 37 9.48 -4.65 -0.09
N LYS A 38 9.86 -3.98 1.00
CA LYS A 38 10.06 -2.53 1.00
C LYS A 38 11.20 -2.11 0.08
N SER A 39 12.38 -2.68 0.25
CA SER A 39 13.56 -2.29 -0.54
C SER A 39 13.41 -2.64 -2.02
N SER A 40 12.82 -3.79 -2.33
CA SER A 40 12.82 -4.34 -3.68
C SER A 40 11.60 -3.92 -4.52
N TYR A 41 10.49 -3.55 -3.88
CA TYR A 41 9.24 -3.24 -4.59
C TYR A 41 8.59 -1.94 -4.15
N LEU A 42 8.35 -1.75 -2.84
CA LEU A 42 7.52 -0.62 -2.40
C LEU A 42 8.23 0.73 -2.60
N ILE A 43 9.48 0.85 -2.16
CA ILE A 43 10.24 2.11 -2.32
C ILE A 43 10.37 2.48 -3.81
N PRO A 44 10.87 1.60 -4.70
CA PRO A 44 10.98 1.94 -6.13
C PRO A 44 9.63 2.30 -6.78
N SER A 45 8.55 1.60 -6.43
CA SER A 45 7.22 1.88 -6.97
C SER A 45 6.70 3.23 -6.49
N LEU A 46 6.90 3.54 -5.21
CA LEU A 46 6.46 4.80 -4.64
C LEU A 46 7.25 5.98 -5.19
N GLU A 47 8.56 5.84 -5.40
CA GLU A 47 9.38 6.85 -6.09
C GLU A 47 8.90 7.10 -7.52
N PHE A 48 8.55 6.03 -8.23
CA PHE A 48 7.97 6.13 -9.58
C PHE A 48 6.67 6.95 -9.58
N PHE A 49 5.72 6.65 -8.69
CA PHE A 49 4.45 7.39 -8.61
C PHE A 49 4.59 8.80 -8.01
N ASN A 50 5.59 9.01 -7.15
CA ASN A 50 5.90 10.32 -6.58
C ASN A 50 6.63 11.24 -7.58
N GLY A 51 7.24 10.67 -8.62
CA GLY A 51 8.03 11.42 -9.59
C GLY A 51 9.36 11.94 -9.01
N GLY A 52 9.84 11.34 -7.93
CA GLY A 52 11.02 11.79 -7.20
C GLY A 52 11.38 10.87 -6.04
N SER A 53 12.52 11.17 -5.40
CA SER A 53 13.08 10.34 -4.33
C SER A 53 12.14 10.11 -3.16
N TYR A 54 12.32 8.98 -2.49
CA TYR A 54 11.67 8.65 -1.23
C TYR A 54 12.27 9.49 -0.10
N ASP A 55 11.65 10.65 0.19
CA ASP A 55 12.10 11.57 1.23
C ASP A 55 11.07 11.73 2.36
N GLU A 56 11.55 12.02 3.57
CA GLU A 56 10.70 12.33 4.73
C GLU A 56 9.97 13.68 4.58
N LYS A 57 10.53 14.59 3.79
CA LYS A 57 9.99 15.92 3.57
C LYS A 57 8.67 15.82 2.81
N ASP A 58 7.63 16.40 3.39
CA ASP A 58 6.29 16.45 2.81
C ASP A 58 5.88 17.91 2.58
N TYR A 59 5.86 18.31 1.32
CA TYR A 59 5.38 19.61 0.87
C TYR A 59 4.05 19.51 0.11
N GLY A 60 3.45 18.31 0.08
CA GLY A 60 2.23 18.02 -0.66
C GLY A 60 0.97 18.56 0.02
N SER A 61 -0.05 18.79 -0.80
CA SER A 61 -1.41 19.09 -0.34
C SER A 61 -2.34 18.05 -0.94
N LEU A 62 -3.31 17.57 -0.16
CA LEU A 62 -4.30 16.57 -0.59
C LEU A 62 -5.04 16.94 -1.89
N SER A 63 -5.13 18.23 -2.24
CA SER A 63 -5.79 18.72 -3.44
C SER A 63 -4.88 18.90 -4.65
N SER A 64 -3.56 18.83 -4.49
CA SER A 64 -2.60 19.23 -5.52
C SER A 64 -1.32 18.40 -5.53
N SER A 65 -1.31 17.24 -4.86
CA SER A 65 -0.21 16.29 -4.88
C SER A 65 -0.74 14.87 -5.07
N SER A 66 0.14 13.95 -5.45
CA SER A 66 -0.15 12.52 -5.36
C SER A 66 -0.55 12.16 -3.93
N THR A 67 -1.50 11.24 -3.80
CA THR A 67 -1.98 10.75 -2.52
C THR A 67 -1.73 9.26 -2.37
N TYR A 68 -1.53 8.83 -1.13
CA TYR A 68 -1.14 7.46 -0.80
C TYR A 68 -2.04 6.93 0.30
N SER A 69 -2.67 5.79 0.10
CA SER A 69 -3.54 5.18 1.10
C SER A 69 -3.11 3.75 1.37
N LEU A 70 -3.19 3.32 2.63
CA LEU A 70 -2.95 1.93 3.03
C LEU A 70 -4.30 1.30 3.37
N VAL A 71 -4.65 0.24 2.66
CA VAL A 71 -5.77 -0.62 3.00
C VAL A 71 -5.21 -1.93 3.48
N THR A 72 -5.60 -2.34 4.68
CA THR A 72 -5.26 -3.66 5.19
C THR A 72 -6.50 -4.54 5.20
N TYR A 73 -6.31 -5.83 4.98
CA TYR A 73 -7.38 -6.82 5.11
C TYR A 73 -6.89 -8.08 5.80
N SER A 74 -7.81 -8.81 6.42
CA SER A 74 -7.57 -10.11 7.03
C SER A 74 -8.41 -11.16 6.32
N ALA A 75 -7.83 -12.35 6.09
CA ALA A 75 -8.56 -13.47 5.51
C ALA A 75 -9.75 -13.87 6.39
N ALA A 76 -10.80 -14.42 5.77
CA ALA A 76 -12.06 -14.74 6.44
C ALA A 76 -11.95 -15.86 7.49
N ASP A 77 -10.86 -16.64 7.45
CA ASP A 77 -10.53 -17.67 8.44
C ASP A 77 -9.88 -17.10 9.72
N GLN A 78 -9.48 -15.83 9.70
CA GLN A 78 -8.94 -15.13 10.86
C GLN A 78 -10.09 -14.63 11.76
N ILE A 79 -10.00 -14.93 13.05
CA ILE A 79 -10.93 -14.48 14.10
C ILE A 79 -10.63 -13.00 14.43
N GLN A 80 -10.70 -12.11 13.45
CA GLN A 80 -10.58 -10.67 13.68
C GLN A 80 -11.92 -9.96 13.47
N LYS A 81 -12.22 -9.02 14.37
CA LYS A 81 -13.50 -8.29 14.47
C LYS A 81 -13.76 -7.36 13.27
N LEU A 82 -12.71 -7.00 12.53
CA LEU A 82 -12.75 -6.17 11.32
C LEU A 82 -11.94 -6.88 10.24
N LEU A 83 -12.56 -7.10 9.09
CA LEU A 83 -11.92 -7.76 7.93
C LEU A 83 -11.03 -6.80 7.14
N TYR A 84 -11.16 -5.49 7.37
CA TYR A 84 -10.33 -4.47 6.71
C TYR A 84 -10.18 -3.20 7.55
N GLU A 85 -9.10 -2.46 7.31
CA GLU A 85 -8.86 -1.12 7.85
C GLU A 85 -8.24 -0.22 6.78
N CYS A 86 -8.60 1.06 6.77
CA CYS A 86 -8.07 2.05 5.83
C CYS A 86 -7.29 3.13 6.59
N HIS A 87 -6.12 3.52 6.07
CA HIS A 87 -5.26 4.56 6.62
C HIS A 87 -4.87 5.56 5.51
N GLY A 88 -4.86 6.85 5.86
CA GLY A 88 -4.63 7.93 4.91
C GLY A 88 -5.93 8.67 4.55
N PRO A 89 -5.97 9.41 3.42
CA PRO A 89 -4.87 9.57 2.45
C PRO A 89 -3.68 10.33 3.04
N PHE A 90 -2.48 9.94 2.62
CA PHE A 90 -1.21 10.58 2.95
C PHE A 90 -0.71 11.36 1.73
N THR A 91 -0.08 12.50 1.97
CA THR A 91 0.54 13.34 0.93
C THR A 91 1.99 12.96 0.64
N SER A 92 2.58 12.03 1.40
CA SER A 92 3.93 11.53 1.16
C SER A 92 4.04 10.00 1.26
N PRO A 93 4.87 9.37 0.40
CA PRO A 93 5.21 7.95 0.51
C PRO A 93 5.80 7.56 1.87
N PHE A 94 6.57 8.45 2.49
CA PHE A 94 7.19 8.20 3.78
C PHE A 94 6.14 8.00 4.89
N LYS A 95 5.07 8.80 4.89
CA LYS A 95 3.94 8.63 5.84
C LYS A 95 3.20 7.31 5.62
N LEU A 96 3.05 6.88 4.36
CA LEU A 96 2.48 5.57 4.02
C LEU A 96 3.34 4.44 4.59
N MET A 97 4.67 4.51 4.43
CA MET A 97 5.58 3.50 4.99
C MET A 97 5.59 3.49 6.51
N ALA A 98 5.54 4.66 7.15
CA ALA A 98 5.42 4.75 8.60
C ALA A 98 4.09 4.17 9.12
N ALA A 99 3.00 4.26 8.33
CA ALA A 99 1.74 3.59 8.64
C ALA A 99 1.86 2.06 8.48
N LEU A 100 2.55 1.60 7.43
CA LEU A 100 2.84 0.19 7.19
C LEU A 100 3.69 -0.43 8.32
N ASP A 101 4.66 0.31 8.87
CA ASP A 101 5.50 -0.12 10.01
C ASP A 101 4.71 -0.27 11.32
N LYS A 102 3.64 0.49 11.47
CA LYS A 102 2.79 0.46 12.67
C LYS A 102 1.75 -0.67 12.62
N LEU A 103 1.67 -1.42 11.52
CA LEU A 103 0.74 -2.53 11.43
C LEU A 103 1.05 -3.57 12.50
N GLN A 104 0.09 -3.73 13.41
CA GLN A 104 0.09 -4.86 14.32
C GLN A 104 -0.39 -6.08 13.54
N VAL A 105 0.54 -6.86 13.01
CA VAL A 105 0.21 -8.18 12.50
C VAL A 105 -0.14 -9.08 13.69
N PRO A 106 -1.23 -9.85 13.60
CA PRO A 106 -1.53 -10.82 14.65
C PRO A 106 -0.32 -11.74 14.82
N ARG A 107 0.30 -11.74 16.01
CA ARG A 107 1.28 -12.77 16.35
C ARG A 107 0.55 -14.10 16.26
N HIS A 108 1.15 -15.03 15.52
CA HIS A 108 0.73 -16.41 15.35
C HIS A 108 -0.20 -16.87 16.49
N ILE A 109 -1.51 -16.72 16.30
CA ILE A 109 -2.45 -17.47 17.10
C ILE A 109 -2.24 -18.87 16.55
N ALA A 110 -1.75 -19.77 17.41
CA ALA A 110 -1.66 -21.19 17.12
C ALA A 110 -2.84 -21.58 16.25
N GLN A 111 -2.62 -22.31 15.15
CA GLN A 111 -3.69 -22.95 14.39
C GLN A 111 -4.70 -23.49 15.40
N VAL A 112 -5.79 -22.77 15.63
CA VAL A 112 -6.94 -23.38 16.26
C VAL A 112 -7.39 -24.32 15.18
N PRO A 113 -7.36 -25.65 15.39
CA PRO A 113 -7.84 -26.57 14.38
C PRO A 113 -9.24 -26.08 14.03
N MET A 114 -9.41 -25.59 12.80
CA MET A 114 -10.71 -25.26 12.28
C MET A 114 -11.43 -26.61 12.23
N VAL A 115 -12.17 -26.93 13.28
CA VAL A 115 -13.25 -27.90 13.20
C VAL A 115 -14.34 -27.17 12.42
N VAL A 116 -14.14 -27.06 11.11
CA VAL A 116 -15.25 -26.81 10.20
C VAL A 116 -16.20 -27.98 10.45
N PRO A 117 -17.45 -27.74 10.90
CA PRO A 117 -18.42 -28.81 10.96
C PRO A 117 -18.62 -29.31 9.54
N VAL A 118 -18.01 -30.46 9.25
CA VAL A 118 -18.27 -31.24 8.05
C VAL A 118 -19.71 -31.72 8.18
N HIS A 119 -20.66 -30.89 7.71
CA HIS A 119 -22.08 -31.15 7.39
C HIS A 119 -22.99 -29.95 7.73
N ASP A 120 -22.77 -28.78 7.11
CA ASP A 120 -23.93 -27.92 6.78
C ASP A 120 -23.96 -27.75 5.25
N PRO A 121 -24.91 -28.39 4.54
CA PRO A 121 -25.03 -28.28 3.07
C PRO A 121 -25.48 -26.89 2.58
N ARG A 122 -25.54 -25.88 3.46
CA ARG A 122 -25.95 -24.51 3.11
C ARG A 122 -24.80 -23.58 2.69
N TYR A 123 -23.55 -24.02 2.72
CA TYR A 123 -22.43 -23.26 2.17
C TYR A 123 -22.04 -23.79 0.78
N PHE A 124 -22.85 -23.41 -0.22
CA PHE A 124 -22.44 -23.42 -1.63
C PHE A 124 -21.81 -22.07 -1.96
N PHE A 125 -20.53 -22.06 -2.33
CA PHE A 125 -19.93 -20.92 -3.03
C PHE A 125 -20.21 -21.09 -4.53
N VAL A 126 -20.87 -20.10 -5.14
CA VAL A 126 -20.86 -19.86 -6.60
C VAL A 126 -19.74 -18.88 -6.89
#